data_AF-A0AB35UWP1-F1
#
_entry.id   AF-A0AB35UWP1-F1
#
_cell.length_a   1.000
_cell.length_b   1.000
_cell.length_c   1.000
_cell.angle_alpha   90.00
_cell.angle_beta   90.00
_cell.angle_gamma   90.00
#
_symmetry.space_group_name_H-M   'P 1'
#
loop_
_entity.id
_entity.type
_entity.pdbx_description
1 polymer ?
#
loop_
_entity_poly.entity_id
_entity_poly.type
_entity_poly.pdbx_seq_one_letter_code
_entity_poly.pdbx_strand_id
1 'polypeptide(L)'
;MAYFNLLQCYSEYEIDTLDNELISITYSTSRFVEHTDEAIRQKFKDLTNESFLILRNFPCIICFENFKDFIAIAELQDVKLNEKNKTITAILKLISEKVEINPYIEETNKFLKICNLDELEKALNFDGWEKTRTHWAIKNSNLFEKLAPLDIFSNLEEIKENFPNQTIDLLNPTKNIGKLKAILNTNISIKITGTNTPKYIKDVPDFITRVIKINQIIDEKRKSRSLL
;
A
#
# COMPACT_ATOMS: atom_id res chain seq x y z
N MET A 1 5.24 1.18 -17.46
CA MET A 1 5.24 2.14 -16.33
C MET A 1 5.09 1.33 -15.07
N ALA A 2 5.72 1.71 -13.97
CA ALA A 2 5.61 1.02 -12.69
C ALA A 2 5.19 2.01 -11.62
N TYR A 3 4.48 1.55 -10.59
CA TYR A 3 3.92 2.42 -9.56
C TYR A 3 4.21 1.91 -8.16
N PHE A 4 4.28 2.85 -7.22
CA PHE A 4 4.33 2.55 -5.79
C PHE A 4 3.56 3.60 -4.98
N ASN A 5 3.11 3.21 -3.79
CA ASN A 5 2.50 4.08 -2.80
C ASN A 5 3.57 4.63 -1.87
N LEU A 6 3.59 5.94 -1.64
CA LEU A 6 4.43 6.58 -0.65
C LEU A 6 3.55 7.06 0.49
N LEU A 7 3.74 6.49 1.68
CA LEU A 7 3.07 6.90 2.90
C LEU A 7 4.10 7.58 3.81
N GLN A 8 4.14 8.91 3.73
CA GLN A 8 4.93 9.73 4.63
C GLN A 8 4.13 9.97 5.90
N CYS A 9 4.75 9.78 7.06
CA CYS A 9 4.21 10.12 8.37
C CYS A 9 4.99 11.29 8.97
N TYR A 10 4.32 12.10 9.77
CA TYR A 10 4.97 13.13 10.58
C TYR A 10 5.69 12.48 11.77
N SER A 11 5.09 11.44 12.37
CA SER A 11 5.65 10.76 13.54
C SER A 11 5.29 9.28 13.56
N GLU A 12 6.13 8.45 14.17
CA GLU A 12 5.80 7.06 14.52
C GLU A 12 4.51 6.92 15.34
N TYR A 13 4.12 7.92 16.14
CA TYR A 13 2.89 7.87 16.93
C TYR A 13 1.62 7.91 16.07
N GLU A 14 1.73 8.22 14.77
CA GLU A 14 0.63 8.08 13.81
C GLU A 14 0.44 6.64 13.32
N ILE A 15 1.32 5.73 13.77
CA ILE A 15 1.29 4.31 13.43
C ILE A 15 0.87 3.50 14.64
N ASP A 16 -0.30 2.88 14.54
CA ASP A 16 -0.71 1.85 15.47
C ASP A 16 -0.08 0.52 15.04
N THR A 17 0.74 -0.09 15.90
CA THR A 17 1.24 -1.45 15.67
C THR A 17 0.15 -2.45 16.02
N LEU A 18 -0.13 -3.37 15.11
CA LEU A 18 -1.07 -4.46 15.24
C LEU A 18 -0.30 -5.80 15.30
N ASP A 19 -0.99 -6.89 15.59
CA ASP A 19 -0.38 -8.23 15.58
C ASP A 19 0.09 -8.64 14.17
N ASN A 20 1.08 -9.53 14.09
CA ASN A 20 1.57 -10.15 12.86
C ASN A 20 2.13 -9.16 11.81
N GLU A 21 2.99 -8.23 12.24
CA GLU A 21 3.66 -7.25 11.36
C GLU A 21 2.68 -6.30 10.64
N LEU A 22 1.44 -6.26 11.11
CA LEU A 22 0.45 -5.32 10.64
C LEU A 22 0.63 -3.99 11.36
N ILE A 23 0.42 -2.92 10.62
CA ILE A 23 0.35 -1.58 11.16
C ILE A 23 -0.85 -0.86 10.56
N SER A 24 -1.35 0.16 11.24
CA SER A 24 -2.32 1.07 10.66
C SER A 24 -1.89 2.52 10.77
N ILE A 25 -2.09 3.26 9.68
CA ILE A 25 -1.76 4.68 9.57
C ILE A 25 -3.04 5.42 9.25
N THR A 26 -3.39 6.43 10.07
CA THR A 26 -4.62 7.21 9.90
C THR A 26 -4.31 8.67 9.64
N TYR A 27 -4.90 9.24 8.59
CA TYR A 27 -4.77 10.66 8.25
C TYR A 27 -6.04 11.23 7.63
N SER A 28 -6.08 12.55 7.50
CA SER A 28 -7.18 13.25 6.81
C SER A 28 -7.26 12.84 5.33
N THR A 29 -8.47 12.64 4.83
CA THR A 29 -8.77 12.45 3.40
C THR A 29 -8.16 13.51 2.49
N SER A 30 -7.95 14.74 2.99
CA SER A 30 -7.27 15.83 2.26
C SER A 30 -5.80 15.55 1.93
N ARG A 31 -5.18 14.58 2.60
CA ARG A 31 -3.79 14.14 2.40
C ARG A 31 -3.64 13.02 1.38
N PHE A 32 -4.75 12.46 0.92
CA PHE A 32 -4.72 11.45 -0.11
C PHE A 32 -4.35 12.07 -1.46
N VAL A 33 -3.49 11.38 -2.21
CA VAL A 33 -2.92 11.82 -3.49
C VAL A 33 -2.26 13.20 -3.45
N GLU A 34 -1.80 13.63 -2.28
CA GLU A 34 -0.87 14.76 -2.17
C GLU A 34 0.44 14.36 -2.87
N HIS A 35 1.17 15.32 -3.45
CA HIS A 35 2.44 15.06 -4.17
C HIS A 35 2.40 13.98 -5.29
N THR A 36 1.20 13.66 -5.77
CA THR A 36 0.94 12.73 -6.88
C THR A 36 0.84 13.50 -8.19
N ASP A 37 1.37 12.95 -9.29
CA ASP A 37 1.22 13.54 -10.62
C ASP A 37 -0.26 13.81 -10.95
N GLU A 38 -0.54 14.93 -11.61
CA GLU A 38 -1.90 15.40 -11.86
C GLU A 38 -2.77 14.37 -12.60
N ALA A 39 -2.20 13.67 -13.59
CA ALA A 39 -2.95 12.67 -14.36
C ALA A 39 -3.40 11.49 -13.49
N ILE A 40 -2.56 11.07 -12.54
CA ILE A 40 -2.89 10.01 -11.57
C ILE A 40 -3.85 10.54 -10.52
N ARG A 41 -3.62 11.75 -10.01
CA ARG A 41 -4.45 12.40 -8.99
C ARG A 41 -5.90 12.51 -9.43
N GLN A 42 -6.15 12.91 -10.68
CA GLN A 42 -7.51 12.99 -11.21
C GLN A 42 -8.21 11.62 -11.28
N LYS A 43 -7.46 10.54 -11.57
CA LYS A 43 -8.01 9.18 -11.58
C LYS A 43 -8.40 8.69 -10.18
N PHE A 44 -7.62 9.05 -9.17
CA PHE A 44 -7.81 8.59 -7.79
C PHE A 44 -8.53 9.61 -6.90
N LYS A 45 -9.00 10.73 -7.47
CA LYS A 45 -9.68 11.80 -6.73
C LYS A 45 -10.88 11.28 -5.94
N ASP A 46 -11.60 10.33 -6.52
CA ASP A 46 -12.71 9.65 -5.86
C ASP A 46 -12.18 8.40 -5.12
N LEU A 47 -12.29 8.44 -3.79
CA LEU A 47 -11.89 7.39 -2.85
C LEU A 47 -12.85 6.20 -2.90
N THR A 48 -12.80 5.43 -3.99
CA THR A 48 -13.65 4.26 -4.20
C THR A 48 -12.97 2.96 -3.74
N ASN A 49 -13.77 1.92 -3.49
CA ASN A 49 -13.22 0.58 -3.23
C ASN A 49 -12.40 0.04 -4.41
N GLU A 50 -12.79 0.36 -5.65
CA GLU A 50 -12.03 -0.03 -6.85
C GLU A 50 -10.65 0.64 -6.88
N SER A 51 -10.59 1.92 -6.53
CA SER A 51 -9.34 2.67 -6.38
C SER A 51 -8.38 1.94 -5.43
N PHE A 52 -8.85 1.55 -4.25
CA PHE A 52 -8.01 0.83 -3.29
C PHE A 52 -7.60 -0.56 -3.76
N LEU A 53 -8.48 -1.32 -4.43
CA LEU A 53 -8.13 -2.62 -5.00
C LEU A 53 -6.99 -2.50 -6.02
N ILE A 54 -6.97 -1.42 -6.82
CA ILE A 54 -5.85 -1.15 -7.72
C ILE A 54 -4.58 -0.85 -6.92
N LEU A 55 -4.64 0.06 -5.94
CA LEU A 55 -3.46 0.47 -5.16
C LEU A 55 -2.81 -0.67 -4.36
N ARG A 56 -3.57 -1.71 -3.98
CA ARG A 56 -3.03 -2.92 -3.33
C ARG A 56 -2.05 -3.71 -4.20
N ASN A 57 -2.07 -3.51 -5.52
CA ASN A 57 -1.13 -4.18 -6.43
C ASN A 57 0.27 -3.54 -6.42
N PHE A 58 0.45 -2.41 -5.74
CA PHE A 58 1.69 -1.65 -5.73
C PHE A 58 2.36 -1.73 -4.35
N PRO A 59 3.69 -1.82 -4.31
CA PRO A 59 4.42 -1.74 -3.06
C PRO A 59 4.17 -0.41 -2.38
N CYS A 60 4.16 -0.42 -1.05
CA CYS A 60 4.10 0.78 -0.23
C CYS A 60 5.48 1.03 0.38
N ILE A 61 6.00 2.24 0.27
CA ILE A 61 7.12 2.71 1.08
C ILE A 61 6.57 3.56 2.22
N ILE A 62 7.05 3.31 3.44
CA ILE A 62 6.68 4.04 4.64
C ILE A 62 7.91 4.79 5.11
N CYS A 63 7.75 6.09 5.32
CA CYS A 63 8.81 6.99 5.75
C CYS A 63 8.30 7.94 6.85
N PHE A 64 9.19 8.42 7.71
CA PHE A 64 8.88 9.43 8.73
C PHE A 64 9.54 10.75 8.41
N GLU A 65 9.10 11.81 9.07
CA GLU A 65 9.51 13.18 8.79
C GLU A 65 11.04 13.28 8.67
N ASN A 66 11.54 13.73 7.53
CA ASN A 66 12.98 13.82 7.26
C ASN A 66 13.76 12.51 7.51
N PHE A 67 13.11 11.36 7.33
CA PHE A 67 13.66 10.02 7.55
C PHE A 67 14.22 9.79 8.96
N LYS A 68 13.72 10.53 9.97
CA LYS A 68 14.27 10.54 11.34
C LYS A 68 14.14 9.23 12.12
N ASP A 69 13.31 8.31 11.64
CA ASP A 69 12.94 7.10 12.37
C ASP A 69 13.32 5.88 11.53
N PHE A 70 12.39 5.29 10.78
CA PHE A 70 12.70 4.20 9.86
C PHE A 70 12.13 4.37 8.45
N ILE A 71 12.66 3.59 7.52
CA ILE A 71 12.05 3.31 6.23
C ILE A 71 11.71 1.81 6.16
N ALA A 72 10.54 1.49 5.61
CA ALA A 72 10.13 0.11 5.40
C ALA A 72 9.25 -0.03 4.16
N ILE A 73 9.30 -1.22 3.56
CA ILE A 73 8.41 -1.64 2.48
C ILE A 73 7.26 -2.45 3.09
N ALA A 74 6.05 -2.15 2.62
CA ALA A 74 4.82 -2.77 3.08
C ALA A 74 3.88 -3.14 1.92
N GLU A 75 2.98 -4.06 2.20
CA GLU A 75 1.84 -4.40 1.36
C GLU A 75 0.57 -3.77 1.93
N LEU A 76 -0.21 -3.08 1.10
CA LEU A 76 -1.51 -2.55 1.50
C LEU A 76 -2.53 -3.68 1.64
N GLN A 77 -2.99 -3.93 2.86
CA GLN A 77 -3.95 -4.99 3.16
C GLN A 77 -5.40 -4.49 3.08
N ASP A 78 -5.66 -3.31 3.64
CA ASP A 78 -6.99 -2.74 3.67
C ASP A 78 -6.99 -1.22 3.77
N VAL A 79 -8.10 -0.59 3.36
CA VAL A 79 -8.29 0.86 3.53
C VAL A 79 -9.70 1.10 4.03
N LYS A 80 -9.81 1.82 5.14
CA LYS A 80 -11.09 2.19 5.75
C LYS A 80 -11.31 3.68 5.60
N LEU A 81 -12.42 4.04 4.97
CA LEU A 81 -12.87 5.42 4.87
C LEU A 81 -13.85 5.74 6.01
N ASN A 82 -13.58 6.81 6.75
CA ASN A 82 -14.52 7.37 7.71
C ASN A 82 -15.04 8.71 7.18
N GLU A 83 -16.20 8.68 6.54
CA GLU A 83 -16.81 9.88 5.93
C GLU A 83 -17.19 10.96 6.94
N LYS A 84 -17.52 10.57 8.18
CA LYS A 84 -17.92 11.50 9.25
C LYS A 84 -16.74 12.32 9.73
N ASN A 85 -15.61 11.66 9.98
CA ASN A 85 -14.40 12.31 10.48
C ASN A 85 -13.46 12.76 9.36
N LYS A 86 -13.81 12.47 8.09
CA LYS A 86 -13.01 12.78 6.90
C LYS A 86 -11.58 12.20 7.01
N THR A 87 -11.46 10.97 7.50
CA THR A 87 -10.19 10.26 7.64
C THR A 87 -10.14 8.99 6.79
N ILE A 88 -8.91 8.60 6.44
CA ILE A 88 -8.56 7.34 5.81
C ILE A 88 -7.64 6.60 6.79
N THR A 89 -7.90 5.32 7.01
CA THR A 89 -7.01 4.42 7.74
C THR A 89 -6.50 3.36 6.78
N ALA A 90 -5.20 3.38 6.47
CA ALA A 90 -4.54 2.35 5.70
C ALA A 90 -4.01 1.27 6.64
N ILE A 91 -4.34 0.00 6.37
CA ILE A 91 -3.81 -1.16 7.10
C ILE A 91 -2.76 -1.81 6.19
N LEU A 92 -1.55 -1.94 6.70
CA LEU A 92 -0.38 -2.35 5.93
C LEU A 92 0.27 -3.53 6.64
N LYS A 93 0.83 -4.46 5.85
CA LYS A 93 1.70 -5.51 6.35
C LYS A 93 3.14 -5.15 6.01
N LEU A 94 3.99 -5.01 7.02
CA LEU A 94 5.42 -4.85 6.77
C LEU A 94 5.97 -6.13 6.16
N ILE A 95 6.74 -6.00 5.08
CA ILE A 95 7.34 -7.12 4.35
C ILE A 95 8.86 -6.94 4.17
N SER A 96 9.39 -5.78 4.57
CA SER A 96 10.81 -5.58 4.85
C SER A 96 11.02 -5.42 6.36
N GLU A 97 12.28 -5.55 6.76
CA GLU A 97 12.75 -4.99 8.03
C GLU A 97 12.58 -3.47 8.06
N LYS A 98 12.52 -2.91 9.27
CA LYS A 98 12.60 -1.47 9.50
C LYS A 98 14.07 -1.06 9.43
N VAL A 99 14.39 -0.16 8.52
CA VAL A 99 15.77 0.34 8.33
C VAL A 99 15.84 1.75 8.89
N GLU A 100 16.66 1.96 9.92
CA GLU A 100 16.94 3.29 10.44
C GLU A 100 17.84 4.04 9.46
N ILE A 101 17.40 5.24 9.06
CA ILE A 101 18.24 6.16 8.29
C ILE A 101 18.68 7.23 9.27
N ASN A 102 19.99 7.35 9.52
CA ASN A 102 20.50 8.40 10.37
C ASN A 102 21.02 9.56 9.52
N PRO A 103 20.23 10.65 9.34
CA PRO A 103 20.63 11.78 8.50
C PRO A 103 21.74 12.64 9.12
N TYR A 104 22.14 12.37 10.38
CA TYR A 104 23.10 13.16 11.14
C TYR A 104 24.47 12.47 11.33
N ILE A 105 24.65 11.24 10.85
CA ILE A 105 25.97 10.62 10.83
C ILE A 105 26.73 11.18 9.62
N GLU A 106 27.55 12.19 9.86
CA GLU A 106 28.59 12.60 8.90
C GLU A 106 29.46 11.39 8.53
N GLU A 107 29.89 11.35 7.26
CA GLU A 107 30.69 10.33 6.54
C GLU A 107 32.07 9.99 7.18
N THR A 108 32.16 9.94 8.50
CA THR A 108 33.40 9.78 9.28
C THR A 108 33.75 8.31 9.51
N ASN A 109 32.81 7.37 9.31
CA ASN A 109 33.07 5.95 9.42
C ASN A 109 33.06 5.25 8.06
N LYS A 110 34.27 4.99 7.55
CA LYS A 110 34.57 4.25 6.31
C LYS A 110 33.97 2.84 6.22
N PHE A 111 33.34 2.35 7.29
CA PHE A 111 32.75 1.03 7.44
C PHE A 111 31.22 1.00 7.43
N LEU A 112 30.57 2.17 7.47
CA LEU A 112 29.11 2.30 7.43
C LEU A 112 28.76 3.09 6.18
N LYS A 113 28.48 2.37 5.08
CA LYS A 113 27.84 2.97 3.91
C LYS A 113 26.38 3.24 4.27
N ILE A 114 26.16 4.29 5.06
CA ILE A 114 24.83 4.82 5.33
C ILE A 114 24.38 5.40 4.00
N CYS A 115 23.23 4.93 3.50
CA CYS A 115 22.63 5.49 2.29
C CYS A 115 22.59 7.02 2.38
N ASN A 116 23.12 7.70 1.37
CA ASN A 116 23.08 9.16 1.33
C ASN A 116 21.61 9.59 1.25
N LEU A 117 21.16 10.39 2.20
CA LEU A 117 19.79 10.91 2.28
C LEU A 117 19.34 11.54 0.96
N ASP A 118 20.23 12.26 0.29
CA ASP A 118 19.95 12.90 -1.00
C ASP A 118 19.68 11.87 -2.11
N GLU A 119 20.38 10.73 -2.08
CA GLU A 119 20.17 9.65 -3.04
C GLU A 119 18.84 8.93 -2.78
N LEU A 120 18.48 8.73 -1.51
CA LEU A 120 17.19 8.17 -1.11
C LEU A 120 16.02 9.09 -1.49
N GLU A 121 16.15 10.39 -1.23
CA GLU A 121 15.14 11.40 -1.60
C GLU A 121 14.91 11.43 -3.11
N LYS A 122 16.00 11.39 -3.91
CA LYS A 122 15.92 11.29 -5.37
C LYS A 122 15.32 9.97 -5.83
N ALA A 123 15.66 8.85 -5.19
CA ALA A 123 15.14 7.54 -5.55
C ALA A 123 13.62 7.44 -5.33
N LEU A 124 13.11 8.06 -4.26
CA LEU A 124 11.70 8.09 -3.91
C LEU A 124 10.94 9.26 -4.55
N ASN A 125 11.64 10.13 -5.27
CA ASN A 125 11.08 11.32 -5.93
C ASN A 125 10.33 12.21 -4.94
N PHE A 126 10.98 12.51 -3.80
CA PHE A 126 10.53 13.53 -2.86
C PHE A 126 10.80 14.92 -3.41
N ASP A 127 9.78 15.79 -3.39
CA ASP A 127 9.94 17.19 -3.77
C ASP A 127 9.79 18.13 -2.57
N GLY A 128 10.85 18.87 -2.25
CA GLY A 128 10.83 19.99 -1.29
C GLY A 128 10.26 19.63 0.08
N TRP A 129 9.07 20.16 0.40
CA TRP A 129 8.40 20.02 1.69
C TRP A 129 7.58 18.72 1.83
N GLU A 130 7.60 17.83 0.83
CA GLU A 130 6.90 16.55 0.86
C GLU A 130 7.30 15.71 2.09
N LYS A 131 8.58 15.71 2.45
CA LYS A 131 9.13 14.96 3.59
C LYS A 131 8.78 15.50 4.99
N THR A 132 8.08 16.63 5.08
CA THR A 132 7.81 17.31 6.37
C THR A 132 6.38 17.16 6.87
N ARG A 133 5.54 16.35 6.22
CA ARG A 133 4.13 16.20 6.59
C ARG A 133 3.55 14.84 6.22
N THR A 134 2.58 14.41 7.01
CA THR A 134 1.83 13.17 6.76
C THR A 134 1.03 13.25 5.46
N HIS A 135 1.28 12.34 4.52
CA HIS A 135 0.51 12.22 3.28
C HIS A 135 0.64 10.87 2.57
N TRP A 136 -0.28 10.60 1.64
CA TRP A 136 -0.21 9.47 0.72
C TRP A 136 -0.02 9.97 -0.71
N ALA A 137 1.13 9.69 -1.32
CA ALA A 137 1.39 9.92 -2.74
C ALA A 137 1.40 8.62 -3.55
N ILE A 138 0.97 8.68 -4.81
CA ILE A 138 1.13 7.59 -5.79
C ILE A 138 2.21 8.03 -6.77
N LYS A 139 3.33 7.31 -6.82
CA LYS A 139 4.48 7.65 -7.65
C LYS A 139 4.53 6.74 -8.88
N ASN A 140 4.90 7.30 -10.02
CA ASN A 140 5.05 6.59 -11.30
C ASN A 140 6.53 6.31 -11.58
N SER A 141 7.10 5.39 -10.82
CA SER A 141 8.43 4.85 -11.04
C SER A 141 8.55 3.45 -10.46
N ASN A 142 9.54 2.69 -10.93
CA ASN A 142 9.82 1.36 -10.40
C ASN A 142 10.58 1.49 -9.07
N LEU A 143 9.89 1.22 -7.95
CA LEU A 143 10.47 1.34 -6.60
C LEU A 143 11.73 0.48 -6.45
N PHE A 144 11.67 -0.78 -6.88
CA PHE A 144 12.77 -1.73 -6.69
C PHE A 144 14.00 -1.34 -7.51
N GLU A 145 13.82 -0.91 -8.76
CA GLU A 145 14.94 -0.40 -9.57
C GLU A 145 15.58 0.86 -8.97
N LYS A 146 14.79 1.72 -8.30
CA LYS A 146 15.28 2.94 -7.67
C LYS A 146 16.01 2.68 -6.36
N LEU A 147 15.56 1.68 -5.58
CA LEU A 147 16.18 1.33 -4.30
C LEU A 147 17.37 0.38 -4.42
N ALA A 148 17.44 -0.45 -5.47
CA ALA A 148 18.52 -1.43 -5.64
C ALA A 148 19.95 -0.84 -5.58
N PRO A 149 20.26 0.32 -6.20
CA PRO A 149 21.60 0.91 -6.10
C PRO A 149 21.98 1.40 -4.70
N LEU A 150 20.99 1.67 -3.85
CA LEU A 150 21.19 2.20 -2.50
C LEU A 150 21.55 1.10 -1.50
N ASP A 151 21.23 -0.15 -1.82
CA ASP A 151 21.58 -1.34 -1.01
C ASP A 151 21.09 -1.25 0.45
N ILE A 152 19.92 -0.62 0.67
CA ILE A 152 19.33 -0.42 2.00
C ILE A 152 18.46 -1.58 2.48
N PHE A 153 17.96 -2.42 1.57
CA PHE A 153 17.11 -3.57 1.89
C PHE A 153 17.76 -4.84 1.35
N SER A 154 18.09 -5.75 2.27
CA SER A 154 18.82 -6.99 1.97
C SER A 154 18.02 -7.99 1.12
N ASN A 155 16.69 -7.95 1.20
CA ASN A 155 15.76 -8.89 0.56
C ASN A 155 14.92 -8.25 -0.56
N LEU A 156 15.41 -7.19 -1.19
CA LEU A 156 14.65 -6.39 -2.15
C LEU A 156 14.08 -7.18 -3.35
N GLU A 157 14.85 -8.12 -3.91
CA GLU A 157 14.38 -8.97 -5.02
C GLU A 157 13.33 -9.99 -4.58
N GLU A 158 13.38 -10.51 -3.34
CA GLU A 158 12.35 -11.39 -2.79
C GLU A 158 11.05 -10.61 -2.55
N ILE A 159 11.16 -9.41 -1.97
CA ILE A 159 10.01 -8.52 -1.75
C ILE A 159 9.28 -8.21 -3.05
N LYS A 160 10.03 -7.96 -4.13
CA LYS A 160 9.51 -7.66 -5.46
C LYS A 160 8.60 -8.75 -6.02
N GLU A 161 8.84 -10.02 -5.67
CA GLU A 161 7.99 -11.14 -6.09
C GLU A 161 6.54 -11.03 -5.56
N ASN A 162 6.32 -10.28 -4.48
CA ASN A 162 4.98 -10.00 -3.96
C ASN A 162 4.18 -9.03 -4.83
N PHE A 163 4.82 -8.30 -5.75
CA PHE A 163 4.18 -7.28 -6.60
C PHE A 163 4.35 -7.56 -8.10
N PRO A 164 3.83 -8.69 -8.62
CA PRO A 164 3.94 -9.03 -10.05
C PRO A 164 3.20 -8.04 -10.95
N ASN A 165 2.25 -7.30 -10.38
CA ASN A 165 1.36 -6.36 -11.07
C ASN A 165 1.82 -4.90 -10.96
N GLN A 166 3.00 -4.64 -10.43
CA GLN A 166 3.46 -3.25 -10.22
C GLN A 166 3.60 -2.43 -11.50
N THR A 167 3.66 -3.11 -12.65
CA THR A 167 3.82 -2.51 -13.97
C THR A 167 2.51 -2.26 -14.73
N ILE A 168 1.36 -2.48 -14.08
CA ILE A 168 0.04 -2.19 -14.66
C ILE A 168 -0.07 -0.68 -14.92
N ASP A 169 -0.39 -0.31 -16.17
CA ASP A 169 -0.62 1.07 -16.55
C ASP A 169 -1.86 1.64 -15.84
N LEU A 170 -1.65 2.66 -15.00
CA LEU A 170 -2.73 3.34 -14.30
C LEU A 170 -3.50 4.30 -15.19
N LEU A 171 -2.90 4.87 -16.23
CA LEU A 171 -3.59 5.84 -17.08
C LEU A 171 -4.41 5.11 -18.15
N ASN A 172 -3.93 3.96 -18.61
CA ASN A 172 -4.64 3.09 -19.55
C ASN A 172 -4.73 1.66 -19.01
N PRO A 173 -5.52 1.41 -17.95
CA PRO A 173 -5.67 0.07 -17.43
C PRO A 173 -6.19 -0.84 -18.54
N THR A 174 -5.44 -1.89 -18.85
CA THR A 174 -5.92 -2.94 -19.74
C THR A 174 -7.29 -3.38 -19.20
N LYS A 175 -8.34 -3.42 -20.03
CA LYS A 175 -9.73 -3.74 -19.62
C LYS A 175 -9.92 -5.07 -18.84
N ASN A 176 -8.84 -5.81 -18.63
CA ASN A 176 -8.76 -7.06 -17.88
C ASN A 176 -7.95 -6.92 -16.57
N ILE A 177 -8.08 -5.80 -15.84
CA ILE A 177 -7.76 -5.83 -14.40
C ILE A 177 -8.95 -6.50 -13.71
N GLY A 178 -8.97 -7.84 -13.76
CA GLY A 178 -9.91 -8.68 -13.03
C GLY A 178 -11.38 -8.55 -13.46
N LYS A 179 -11.80 -9.32 -14.48
CA LYS A 179 -13.18 -9.84 -14.44
C LYS A 179 -13.26 -10.75 -13.21
N LEU A 180 -13.83 -10.25 -12.12
CA LEU A 180 -14.36 -11.11 -11.06
C LEU A 180 -15.38 -12.04 -11.73
N LYS A 181 -15.01 -13.31 -11.88
CA LYS A 181 -15.93 -14.36 -12.31
C LYS A 181 -16.76 -14.73 -11.08
N ALA A 182 -17.76 -13.90 -10.76
CA ALA A 182 -18.78 -14.28 -9.81
C ALA A 182 -19.56 -15.45 -10.43
N ILE A 183 -19.36 -16.66 -9.90
CA ILE A 183 -20.26 -17.78 -10.13
C ILE A 183 -21.53 -17.43 -9.35
N LEU A 184 -22.48 -16.77 -10.00
CA LEU A 184 -23.86 -16.79 -9.54
C LEU A 184 -24.40 -18.18 -9.86
N ASN A 185 -24.85 -18.92 -8.84
CA ASN A 185 -25.62 -20.14 -9.01
C ASN A 185 -26.99 -19.79 -9.62
N THR A 186 -27.01 -19.56 -10.92
CA THR A 186 -28.21 -19.67 -11.75
C THR A 186 -27.84 -20.54 -12.95
N ASN A 187 -28.78 -21.38 -13.41
CA ASN A 187 -28.58 -22.55 -14.27
C ASN A 187 -28.08 -22.27 -15.71
N ILE A 188 -26.95 -21.58 -15.89
CA ILE A 188 -26.39 -21.28 -17.22
C ILE A 188 -24.93 -21.72 -17.27
N SER A 189 -24.64 -22.72 -18.11
CA SER A 189 -23.31 -23.30 -18.31
C SER A 189 -22.53 -22.56 -19.40
N ILE A 190 -21.32 -22.09 -19.07
CA ILE A 190 -20.35 -21.59 -20.05
C ILE A 190 -19.02 -22.32 -19.88
N LYS A 191 -18.60 -23.03 -20.93
CA LYS A 191 -17.34 -23.79 -21.03
C LYS A 191 -16.15 -22.83 -21.17
N ILE A 192 -15.11 -22.97 -20.35
CA ILE A 192 -13.82 -22.31 -20.57
C ILE A 192 -12.67 -23.30 -20.28
N THR A 193 -11.81 -23.47 -21.28
CA THR A 193 -10.50 -24.17 -21.25
C THR A 193 -9.47 -23.32 -20.51
N GLY A 194 -8.72 -23.94 -19.60
CA GLY A 194 -7.96 -23.26 -18.54
C GLY A 194 -6.56 -22.77 -18.89
N THR A 195 -5.97 -22.02 -17.95
CA THR A 195 -4.52 -21.87 -17.68
C THR A 195 -4.30 -21.20 -16.31
N ASN A 196 -3.26 -21.68 -15.62
CA ASN A 196 -2.69 -21.34 -14.30
C ASN A 196 -3.09 -20.03 -13.58
N THR A 197 -3.55 -20.20 -12.33
CA THR A 197 -3.90 -19.14 -11.38
C THR A 197 -2.69 -18.72 -10.51
N PRO A 198 -2.36 -17.42 -10.39
CA PRO A 198 -1.34 -16.91 -9.46
C PRO A 198 -1.65 -17.19 -7.98
N LYS A 199 -0.61 -17.35 -7.14
CA LYS A 199 -0.71 -17.73 -5.71
C LYS A 199 -1.64 -16.85 -4.87
N TYR A 200 -1.68 -15.53 -5.09
CA TYR A 200 -2.50 -14.61 -4.29
C TYR A 200 -4.02 -14.73 -4.56
N ILE A 201 -4.44 -15.39 -5.65
CA ILE A 201 -5.85 -15.65 -5.93
C ILE A 201 -6.36 -16.91 -5.20
N LYS A 202 -5.47 -17.79 -4.71
CA LYS A 202 -5.90 -18.99 -3.96
C LYS A 202 -6.61 -18.65 -2.65
N ASP A 203 -6.35 -17.48 -2.07
CA ASP A 203 -6.87 -17.11 -0.75
C ASP A 203 -8.03 -16.11 -0.81
N VAL A 204 -8.42 -15.64 -2.01
CA VAL A 204 -9.59 -14.77 -2.19
C VAL A 204 -10.89 -15.45 -1.74
N PRO A 205 -11.13 -16.75 -1.98
CA PRO A 205 -12.31 -17.44 -1.45
C PRO A 205 -12.34 -17.46 0.08
N ASP A 206 -11.20 -17.67 0.74
CA ASP A 206 -11.08 -17.72 2.19
C ASP A 206 -11.20 -16.34 2.83
N PHE A 207 -10.69 -15.30 2.18
CA PHE A 207 -10.85 -13.91 2.59
C PHE A 207 -12.31 -13.46 2.49
N ILE A 208 -12.97 -13.73 1.35
CA ILE A 208 -14.39 -13.41 1.15
C ILE A 208 -15.25 -14.17 2.17
N THR A 209 -14.94 -15.45 2.42
CA THR A 209 -15.66 -16.25 3.43
C THR A 209 -15.49 -15.69 4.83
N ARG A 210 -14.27 -15.23 5.18
CA ARG A 210 -14.00 -14.56 6.47
C ARG A 210 -14.78 -13.25 6.61
N VAL A 211 -14.81 -12.41 5.57
CA VAL A 211 -15.56 -11.15 5.57
C VAL A 211 -17.07 -11.39 5.68
N ILE A 212 -17.62 -12.38 4.97
CA ILE A 212 -19.04 -12.75 5.07
C ILE A 212 -19.36 -13.21 6.50
N LYS A 213 -18.51 -14.05 7.10
CA LYS A 213 -18.72 -14.56 8.45
C LYS A 213 -18.65 -13.46 9.51
N ILE A 214 -17.75 -12.50 9.35
CA ILE A 214 -17.67 -11.30 10.21
C ILE A 214 -18.93 -10.44 10.08
N ASN A 215 -19.41 -10.21 8.85
CA ASN A 215 -20.62 -9.43 8.62
C ASN A 215 -21.87 -10.11 9.20
N GLN A 216 -21.99 -11.43 9.10
CA GLN A 216 -23.06 -12.20 9.74
C GLN A 216 -23.05 -12.05 11.27
N ILE A 217 -21.88 -12.14 11.90
CA ILE A 217 -21.73 -11.95 13.36
C ILE A 217 -22.11 -10.52 13.78
N ILE A 218 -21.76 -9.52 12.96
CA ILE A 218 -22.11 -8.11 13.23
C ILE A 218 -23.63 -7.90 13.12
N ASP A 219 -24.27 -8.48 12.11
CA ASP A 219 -25.72 -8.34 11.92
C ASP A 219 -26.53 -9.09 12.99
N GLU A 220 -26.06 -10.25 13.44
CA GLU A 220 -26.65 -10.98 14.57
C GLU A 220 -26.54 -10.19 15.88
N LYS A 221 -25.38 -9.55 16.14
CA LYS A 221 -25.19 -8.66 17.30
C LYS A 221 -26.02 -7.37 17.23
N ARG A 222 -26.34 -6.88 16.03
CA ARG A 222 -27.24 -5.73 15.84
C ARG A 222 -28.69 -6.10 16.08
N LYS A 223 -29.14 -7.27 15.60
CA LYS A 223 -30.50 -7.78 15.83
C LYS A 223 -30.76 -8.14 17.30
N SER A 224 -29.77 -8.64 18.03
CA SER A 224 -29.92 -8.93 19.46
C SER A 224 -29.96 -7.67 20.33
N ARG A 225 -29.36 -6.56 19.88
CA ARG A 225 -29.44 -5.25 20.54
C ARG A 225 -30.73 -4.47 20.25
N SER A 226 -31.49 -4.82 19.21
CA SER A 226 -32.78 -4.18 18.90
C SER A 226 -33.99 -4.88 19.56
N LEU A 227 -33.76 -5.95 20.33
CA LEU A 227 -34.77 -6.74 21.04
C LEU A 227 -34.70 -6.56 22.57
N LEU A 228 -33.89 -5.60 23.04
CA LEU A 228 -33.81 -5.09 24.42
C LEU A 228 -34.21 -3.62 24.42
#